data_AF-A0AAF0KV89-F1
#
_entry.id   AF-A0AAF0KV89-F1
#
_cell.length_a   1.000
_cell.length_b   1.000
_cell.length_c   1.000
_cell.angle_alpha   90.00
_cell.angle_beta   90.00
_cell.angle_gamma   90.00
#
_symmetry.space_group_name_H-M   'P 1'
#
loop_
_entity.id
_entity.type
_entity.pdbx_description
1 polymer ?
#
loop_
_entity_poly.entity_id
_entity_poly.type
_entity_poly.pdbx_seq_one_letter_code
_entity_poly.pdbx_strand_id
1 'polypeptide(L)'
;MSTNAVLSSFFTSLNIQEDKFTPLLKNDGLGIILRSAVNELDWMHHNHTSEYNKSFSHDEYFYVFKIGVTRLIKLALESRESFKIPSVMFLRNSETSSLTHNIVLGLGMIEHGRRVGQSVNAGIAKITQSGSNDFTITLPSNIIDEESYENTINNYYKEIYNNNLLEIYKTSFMQKLKLDVDKELFDSVYPFANHYIGYETSPLLDEFFFALSYNELVNYDGYDTFHYLTKFGGIEFQKYKLALAFIMSTFSRHEKSAEMLTTKHPEIKLENILTISSYTSEYTESMCEAINHFGSALKGYTHTTFDDAKKIFEVLSCSRKNTALLDRPGAELPLLIQSSEESFFRCITARHSSPFQFLLDSLRYHFSKDYDRHQQTREKVLQNAVRRLLTKNFNGLEFKQNIKIKINNRTLTDIDLVIIEESTGDTFLCQLKHQELYGSDLHAKYTRTARLKEQAKNWLNSINKWLADTTQPDVRATLRVSKKTPALTIYKVFITKHYAYPVKNLSYNNDTIYCNWAQLNYAIHSINNAKDVKENKINSIIEKIKELEVIYKNEEHLKEPNSTWVVEDLSFTIKHET
;
A
#
# COMPACT_ATOMS: atom_id res chain seq x y z
N MET A 1 -3.45 15.09 -24.94
CA MET A 1 -4.76 15.38 -24.32
C MET A 1 -4.96 16.88 -24.42
N SER A 2 -6.06 17.34 -25.01
CA SER A 2 -6.41 18.77 -24.99
C SER A 2 -6.60 19.20 -23.54
N THR A 3 -5.94 20.29 -23.12
CA THR A 3 -6.03 20.82 -21.77
C THR A 3 -7.48 21.22 -21.49
N ASN A 4 -8.15 20.51 -20.57
CA ASN A 4 -9.50 20.86 -20.15
C ASN A 4 -9.44 22.18 -19.36
N ALA A 5 -9.80 23.30 -20.01
CA ALA A 5 -9.69 24.63 -19.43
C ALA A 5 -10.48 24.79 -18.11
N VAL A 6 -11.63 24.10 -18.00
CA VAL A 6 -12.45 24.10 -16.79
C VAL A 6 -11.75 23.35 -15.66
N LEU A 7 -11.12 22.22 -15.96
CA LEU A 7 -10.33 21.48 -14.97
C LEU A 7 -9.11 22.27 -14.50
N SER A 8 -8.43 22.97 -15.41
CA SER A 8 -7.32 23.87 -15.05
C SER A 8 -7.79 25.03 -14.17
N SER A 9 -8.95 25.61 -14.47
CA SER A 9 -9.61 26.62 -13.63
C SER A 9 -9.91 26.07 -12.23
N PHE A 10 -10.48 24.86 -12.13
CA PHE A 10 -10.78 24.20 -10.86
C PHE A 10 -9.54 23.99 -9.99
N PHE A 11 -8.46 23.44 -10.56
CA PHE A 11 -7.20 23.29 -9.80
C PHE A 11 -6.58 24.63 -9.40
N THR A 12 -6.75 25.66 -10.22
CA THR A 12 -6.29 27.02 -9.87
C THR A 12 -7.08 27.56 -8.69
N SER A 13 -8.42 27.42 -8.69
CA SER A 13 -9.25 27.82 -7.54
C SER A 13 -8.90 27.04 -6.27
N LEU A 14 -8.64 25.73 -6.37
CA LEU A 14 -8.17 24.91 -5.24
C LEU A 14 -6.84 25.41 -4.66
N ASN A 15 -5.87 25.76 -5.52
CA ASN A 15 -4.59 26.31 -5.07
C ASN A 15 -4.76 27.68 -4.39
N ILE A 16 -5.63 28.55 -4.92
CA ILE A 16 -5.94 29.84 -4.30
C ILE A 16 -6.50 29.65 -2.88
N GLN A 17 -7.36 28.63 -2.66
CA GLN A 17 -7.85 28.32 -1.32
C GLN A 17 -6.76 27.79 -0.40
N GLU A 18 -5.87 26.93 -0.92
CA GLU A 18 -4.75 26.41 -0.14
C GLU A 18 -3.80 27.52 0.33
N ASP A 19 -3.51 28.48 -0.56
CA ASP A 19 -2.59 29.59 -0.28
C ASP A 19 -3.04 30.46 0.91
N LYS A 20 -4.33 30.45 1.25
CA LYS A 20 -4.87 31.16 2.43
C LYS A 20 -4.40 30.55 3.75
N PHE A 21 -4.04 29.27 3.78
CA PHE A 21 -3.53 28.61 5.01
C PHE A 21 -2.03 28.85 5.23
N THR A 22 -1.27 29.12 4.16
CA THR A 22 0.18 29.32 4.20
C THR A 22 0.62 30.41 5.20
N PRO A 23 -0.01 31.61 5.27
CA PRO A 23 0.33 32.62 6.28
C PRO A 23 0.19 32.12 7.73
N LEU A 24 -0.83 31.31 8.03
CA LEU A 24 -1.05 30.75 9.37
C LEU A 24 0.09 29.80 9.74
N LEU A 25 0.45 28.88 8.84
CA LEU A 25 1.54 27.92 9.05
C LEU A 25 2.91 28.60 9.11
N LYS A 26 3.13 29.65 8.31
CA LYS A 26 4.33 30.48 8.39
C LYS A 26 4.44 31.19 9.73
N ASN A 27 3.33 31.60 10.34
CA ASN A 27 3.32 32.26 11.65
C ASN A 27 3.39 31.27 12.83
N ASP A 28 3.16 29.96 12.60
CA ASP A 28 3.31 28.91 13.60
C ASP A 28 4.78 28.59 13.92
N GLY A 29 5.45 29.55 14.58
CA GLY A 29 6.86 29.46 14.93
C GLY A 29 7.21 28.31 15.88
N LEU A 30 6.24 27.84 16.66
CA LEU A 30 6.40 26.76 17.60
C LEU A 30 6.09 25.40 16.95
N GLY A 31 5.32 25.35 15.86
CA GLY A 31 4.84 24.12 15.21
C GLY A 31 3.66 23.49 15.95
N ILE A 32 2.86 24.30 16.64
CA ILE A 32 1.71 23.84 17.44
C ILE A 32 0.64 23.25 16.53
N ILE A 33 0.33 23.89 15.40
CA ILE A 33 -0.71 23.43 14.47
C ILE A 33 -0.31 22.09 13.86
N LEU A 34 0.95 21.96 13.43
CA LEU A 34 1.47 20.70 12.87
C LEU A 34 1.36 19.53 13.84
N ARG A 35 1.83 19.71 15.08
CA ARG A 35 1.81 18.63 16.08
C ARG A 35 0.41 18.34 16.58
N SER A 36 -0.42 19.38 16.73
CA SER A 36 -1.83 19.23 17.06
C SER A 36 -2.55 18.44 15.97
N ALA A 37 -2.29 18.69 14.68
CA ALA A 37 -2.92 17.96 13.58
C ALA A 37 -2.65 16.45 13.63
N VAL A 38 -1.40 16.08 13.88
CA VAL A 38 -1.01 14.66 14.02
C VAL A 38 -1.57 14.05 15.30
N ASN A 39 -1.58 14.78 16.41
CA ASN A 39 -2.17 14.31 17.66
C ASN A 39 -3.69 14.13 17.58
N GLU A 40 -4.42 15.03 16.93
CA GLU A 40 -5.85 14.87 16.70
C GLU A 40 -6.12 13.65 15.80
N LEU A 41 -5.28 13.40 14.79
CA LEU A 41 -5.42 12.22 13.93
C LEU A 41 -5.17 10.92 14.71
N ASP A 42 -4.10 10.85 15.50
CA ASP A 42 -3.78 9.70 16.36
C ASP A 42 -4.90 9.44 17.38
N TRP A 43 -5.44 10.51 17.98
CA TRP A 43 -6.58 10.41 18.89
C TRP A 43 -7.86 9.94 18.20
N MET A 44 -8.18 10.47 17.02
CA MET A 44 -9.33 10.05 16.23
C MET A 44 -9.23 8.58 15.84
N HIS A 45 -8.06 8.12 15.40
CA HIS A 45 -7.83 6.71 15.05
C HIS A 45 -8.01 5.78 16.26
N HIS A 46 -7.47 6.16 17.42
CA HIS A 46 -7.62 5.40 18.67
C HIS A 46 -9.09 5.25 19.08
N ASN A 47 -9.87 6.33 19.01
CA ASN A 47 -11.32 6.28 19.29
C ASN A 47 -12.09 5.48 18.21
N HIS A 48 -11.77 5.67 16.93
CA HIS A 48 -12.41 4.97 15.82
C HIS A 48 -12.21 3.45 15.85
N THR A 49 -11.11 2.98 16.43
CA THR A 49 -10.81 1.55 16.57
C THR A 49 -11.37 0.92 17.84
N SER A 50 -11.71 1.74 18.85
CA SER A 50 -12.25 1.28 20.14
C SER A 50 -13.78 1.28 20.23
N GLU A 51 -14.48 2.09 19.43
CA GLU A 51 -15.96 2.15 19.42
C GLU A 51 -16.58 1.19 18.37
N TYR A 52 -17.43 0.26 18.82
CA TYR A 52 -18.02 -0.82 18.01
C TYR A 52 -19.17 -0.38 17.06
N ASN A 53 -19.43 0.92 16.88
CA ASN A 53 -20.56 1.42 16.09
C ASN A 53 -20.12 2.50 15.08
N LYS A 54 -19.58 2.06 13.95
CA LYS A 54 -19.21 2.94 12.84
C LYS A 54 -20.46 3.47 12.13
N SER A 55 -20.64 4.79 12.08
CA SER A 55 -21.53 5.40 11.09
C SER A 55 -20.72 5.90 9.89
N PHE A 56 -21.32 5.89 8.70
CA PHE A 56 -20.70 6.35 7.45
C PHE A 56 -20.11 7.76 7.54
N SER A 57 -20.76 8.66 8.30
CA SER A 57 -20.29 10.04 8.52
C SER A 57 -18.95 10.12 9.25
N HIS A 58 -18.63 9.15 10.12
CA HIS A 58 -17.34 9.12 10.83
C HIS A 58 -16.21 8.68 9.88
N ASP A 59 -16.46 7.70 9.02
CA ASP A 59 -15.46 7.23 8.04
C ASP A 59 -15.11 8.32 7.02
N GLU A 60 -16.11 9.06 6.51
CA GLU A 60 -15.89 10.21 5.63
C GLU A 60 -15.09 11.31 6.32
N TYR A 61 -15.45 11.66 7.56
CA TYR A 61 -14.73 12.66 8.34
C TYR A 61 -13.27 12.27 8.56
N PHE A 62 -13.00 11.02 8.98
CA PHE A 62 -11.64 10.52 9.17
C PHE A 62 -10.83 10.50 7.88
N TYR A 63 -11.46 10.10 6.76
CA TYR A 63 -10.82 10.13 5.45
C TYR A 63 -10.38 11.56 5.07
N VAL A 64 -11.28 12.55 5.17
CA VAL A 64 -10.97 13.95 4.87
C VAL A 64 -9.90 14.49 5.81
N PHE A 65 -10.01 14.16 7.09
CA PHE A 65 -9.03 14.58 8.09
C PHE A 65 -7.63 13.99 7.80
N LYS A 66 -7.54 12.69 7.49
CA LYS A 66 -6.28 12.01 7.13
C LYS A 66 -5.56 12.73 5.99
N ILE A 67 -6.24 12.94 4.86
CA ILE A 67 -5.61 13.57 3.69
C ILE A 67 -5.28 15.05 3.94
N GLY A 68 -6.07 15.73 4.78
CA GLY A 68 -5.80 17.08 5.24
C GLY A 68 -4.54 17.18 6.10
N VAL A 69 -4.34 16.23 7.03
CA VAL A 69 -3.11 16.15 7.85
C VAL A 69 -1.89 15.88 6.99
N THR A 70 -1.97 14.95 6.02
CA THR A 70 -0.87 14.71 5.07
C THR A 70 -0.46 16.00 4.37
N ARG A 71 -1.43 16.79 3.88
CA ARG A 71 -1.14 18.05 3.20
C ARG A 71 -0.61 19.12 4.15
N LEU A 72 -1.14 19.18 5.37
CA LEU A 72 -0.68 20.11 6.39
C LEU A 72 0.79 19.85 6.76
N ILE A 73 1.20 18.59 6.89
CA ILE A 73 2.61 18.22 7.16
C ILE A 73 3.52 18.84 6.10
N LYS A 74 3.19 18.65 4.82
CA LYS A 74 3.93 19.22 3.70
C LYS A 74 4.04 20.74 3.83
N LEU A 75 2.90 21.43 3.91
CA LEU A 75 2.86 22.89 3.91
C LEU A 75 3.56 23.48 5.14
N ALA A 76 3.43 22.85 6.31
CA ALA A 76 4.07 23.31 7.54
C ALA A 76 5.60 23.18 7.49
N LEU A 77 6.11 22.09 6.91
CA LEU A 77 7.54 21.89 6.71
C LEU A 77 8.13 22.84 5.65
N GLU A 78 7.39 23.13 4.59
CA GLU A 78 7.82 24.05 3.52
C GLU A 78 7.72 25.53 3.92
N SER A 79 6.75 25.88 4.78
CA SER A 79 6.50 27.28 5.18
C SER A 79 7.60 27.86 6.08
N ARG A 80 8.48 27.01 6.61
CA ARG A 80 9.48 27.41 7.63
C ARG A 80 10.75 26.60 7.52
N GLU A 81 11.91 27.24 7.64
CA GLU A 81 13.21 26.55 7.74
C GLU A 81 13.37 25.77 9.05
N SER A 82 12.78 26.24 10.15
CA SER A 82 12.82 25.58 11.46
C SER A 82 11.67 25.99 12.40
N PHE A 83 11.42 25.14 13.40
CA PHE A 83 10.56 25.44 14.55
C PHE A 83 11.43 25.84 15.75
N LYS A 84 10.96 26.79 16.57
CA LYS A 84 11.71 27.31 17.72
C LYS A 84 11.92 26.28 18.84
N ILE A 85 10.99 25.33 18.97
CA ILE A 85 11.02 24.24 19.95
C ILE A 85 10.69 22.92 19.25
N PRO A 86 11.64 22.34 18.49
CA PRO A 86 11.34 21.25 17.56
C PRO A 86 10.97 19.93 18.28
N SER A 87 11.48 19.70 19.50
CA SER A 87 11.27 18.47 20.27
C SER A 87 10.09 18.49 21.25
N VAL A 88 9.40 19.62 21.45
CA VAL A 88 8.35 19.73 22.49
C VAL A 88 6.97 19.38 21.92
N MET A 89 6.26 18.49 22.62
CA MET A 89 4.82 18.22 22.41
C MET A 89 3.98 19.13 23.30
N PHE A 90 2.71 19.37 22.92
CA PHE A 90 1.82 20.27 23.63
C PHE A 90 0.58 19.53 24.12
N LEU A 91 0.08 19.92 25.29
CA LEU A 91 -1.20 19.44 25.78
C LEU A 91 -2.32 19.91 24.87
N ARG A 92 -3.28 19.03 24.63
CA ARG A 92 -4.47 19.35 23.87
C ARG A 92 -5.30 20.41 24.58
N ASN A 93 -5.73 21.41 23.84
CA ASN A 93 -6.65 22.44 24.32
C ASN A 93 -7.67 22.76 23.22
N SER A 94 -8.89 23.12 23.63
CA SER A 94 -10.01 23.27 22.70
C SER A 94 -9.79 24.33 21.63
N GLU A 95 -9.17 25.46 21.98
CA GLU A 95 -8.90 26.55 21.02
C GLU A 95 -7.97 26.11 19.90
N THR A 96 -6.85 25.47 20.26
CA THR A 96 -5.88 24.94 19.29
C THR A 96 -6.50 23.82 18.47
N SER A 97 -7.20 22.88 19.12
CA SER A 97 -7.85 21.76 18.42
C SER A 97 -8.89 22.26 17.41
N SER A 98 -9.72 23.25 17.78
CA SER A 98 -10.71 23.83 16.85
C SER A 98 -10.05 24.54 15.66
N LEU A 99 -8.99 25.32 15.91
CA LEU A 99 -8.23 25.95 14.83
C LEU A 99 -7.61 24.91 13.89
N THR A 100 -6.95 23.91 14.46
CA THR A 100 -6.32 22.79 13.74
C THR A 100 -7.35 22.05 12.89
N HIS A 101 -8.51 21.70 13.46
CA HIS A 101 -9.57 21.00 12.74
C HIS A 101 -10.06 21.82 11.54
N ASN A 102 -10.29 23.13 11.70
CA ASN A 102 -10.70 23.99 10.59
C ASN A 102 -9.67 24.00 9.45
N ILE A 103 -8.38 24.10 9.77
CA ILE A 103 -7.30 24.08 8.76
C ILE A 103 -7.22 22.71 8.09
N VAL A 104 -7.20 21.63 8.88
CA VAL A 104 -7.08 20.25 8.38
C VAL A 104 -8.27 19.90 7.50
N LEU A 105 -9.50 20.24 7.89
CA LEU A 105 -10.68 19.97 7.08
C LEU A 105 -10.67 20.77 5.78
N GLY A 106 -10.30 22.05 5.82
CA GLY A 106 -10.16 22.86 4.61
C GLY A 106 -9.13 22.26 3.63
N LEU A 107 -7.94 21.90 4.12
CA LEU A 107 -6.91 21.22 3.32
C LEU A 107 -7.37 19.85 2.84
N GLY A 108 -8.11 19.11 3.66
CA GLY A 108 -8.64 17.79 3.32
C GLY A 108 -9.67 17.86 2.19
N MET A 109 -10.58 18.84 2.22
CA MET A 109 -11.53 19.09 1.15
C MET A 109 -10.82 19.51 -0.15
N ILE A 110 -9.75 20.32 -0.05
CA ILE A 110 -8.93 20.70 -1.21
C ILE A 110 -8.27 19.46 -1.83
N GLU A 111 -7.63 18.61 -1.02
CA GLU A 111 -7.01 17.37 -1.49
C GLU A 111 -8.03 16.38 -2.07
N HIS A 112 -9.21 16.27 -1.44
CA HIS A 112 -10.31 15.50 -1.99
C HIS A 112 -10.71 16.03 -3.37
N GLY A 113 -10.88 17.36 -3.51
CA GLY A 113 -11.12 18.06 -4.77
C GLY A 113 -10.07 17.75 -5.83
N ARG A 114 -8.77 17.79 -5.47
CA ARG A 114 -7.67 17.41 -6.37
C ARG A 114 -7.80 15.95 -6.82
N ARG A 115 -8.04 15.03 -5.89
CA ARG A 115 -8.23 13.61 -6.18
C ARG A 115 -9.40 13.37 -7.13
N VAL A 116 -10.59 13.94 -6.86
CA VAL A 116 -11.74 13.74 -7.76
C VAL A 116 -11.55 14.45 -9.10
N GLY A 117 -10.83 15.57 -9.15
CA GLY A 117 -10.40 16.20 -10.40
C GLY A 117 -9.50 15.31 -11.27
N GLN A 118 -8.72 14.41 -10.67
CA GLN A 118 -7.94 13.42 -11.43
C GLN A 118 -8.83 12.46 -12.24
N SER A 119 -10.06 12.19 -11.80
CA SER A 119 -11.02 11.38 -12.57
C SER A 119 -11.44 12.05 -13.88
N VAL A 120 -11.50 13.38 -13.90
CA VAL A 120 -11.75 14.18 -15.11
C VAL A 120 -10.53 14.10 -16.04
N ASN A 121 -9.33 14.22 -15.48
CA ASN A 121 -8.09 14.09 -16.25
C ASN A 121 -7.93 12.68 -16.86
N ALA A 122 -8.43 11.66 -16.16
CA ALA A 122 -8.50 10.27 -16.63
C ALA A 122 -9.59 10.03 -17.68
N GLY A 123 -10.44 11.03 -17.98
CA GLY A 123 -11.57 10.88 -18.90
C GLY A 123 -12.71 10.00 -18.37
N ILE A 124 -12.73 9.75 -17.06
CA ILE A 124 -13.79 8.99 -16.37
C ILE A 124 -14.96 9.91 -16.04
N ALA A 125 -14.68 11.15 -15.67
CA ALA A 125 -15.68 12.15 -15.27
C ALA A 125 -15.71 13.35 -16.21
N LYS A 126 -16.81 14.10 -16.15
CA LYS A 126 -16.94 15.42 -16.79
C LYS A 126 -16.92 16.50 -15.72
N ILE A 127 -16.44 17.69 -16.06
CA ILE A 127 -16.50 18.85 -15.18
C ILE A 127 -17.18 20.01 -15.91
N THR A 128 -18.04 20.70 -15.19
CA THR A 128 -18.70 21.93 -15.63
C THR A 128 -18.49 23.03 -14.60
N GLN A 129 -18.56 24.28 -15.04
CA GLN A 129 -18.42 25.46 -14.21
C GLN A 129 -19.69 26.30 -14.37
N SER A 130 -20.36 26.60 -13.26
CA SER A 130 -21.62 27.35 -13.23
C SER A 130 -21.45 28.78 -12.71
N GLY A 131 -20.30 29.09 -12.10
CA GLY A 131 -19.91 30.39 -11.57
C GLY A 131 -18.40 30.53 -11.50
N SER A 132 -17.86 31.63 -10.98
CA SER A 132 -16.39 31.83 -10.92
C SER A 132 -15.67 30.76 -10.09
N ASN A 133 -16.29 30.30 -9.00
CA ASN A 133 -15.76 29.30 -8.08
C ASN A 133 -16.77 28.17 -7.76
N ASP A 134 -17.70 27.89 -8.69
CA ASP A 134 -18.70 26.84 -8.55
C ASP A 134 -18.52 25.77 -9.63
N PHE A 135 -18.14 24.57 -9.21
CA PHE A 135 -17.83 23.45 -10.10
C PHE A 135 -18.75 22.27 -9.88
N THR A 136 -19.06 21.52 -10.93
CA THR A 136 -19.77 20.25 -10.82
C THR A 136 -19.00 19.19 -11.57
N ILE A 137 -18.57 18.14 -10.85
CA ILE A 137 -17.95 16.95 -11.39
C ILE A 137 -19.03 15.87 -11.52
N THR A 138 -19.26 15.41 -12.74
CA THR A 138 -20.25 14.37 -13.05
C THR A 138 -19.53 13.06 -13.35
N LEU A 139 -19.74 12.10 -12.46
CA LEU A 139 -19.30 10.71 -12.58
C LEU A 139 -20.37 9.89 -13.33
N PRO A 140 -20.01 8.81 -14.02
CA PRO A 140 -20.99 7.92 -14.65
C PRO A 140 -21.90 7.28 -13.59
N SER A 141 -23.10 6.87 -14.00
CA SER A 141 -24.09 6.21 -13.14
C SER A 141 -23.54 4.92 -12.50
N ASN A 142 -22.75 4.16 -13.26
CA ASN A 142 -22.09 2.94 -12.82
C ASN A 142 -20.57 3.06 -13.02
N ILE A 143 -19.81 2.91 -11.92
CA ILE A 143 -18.35 2.75 -11.96
C ILE A 143 -18.05 1.31 -11.55
N ILE A 144 -17.36 0.58 -12.42
CA ILE A 144 -16.91 -0.78 -12.11
C ILE A 144 -15.76 -0.67 -11.11
N ASP A 145 -15.86 -1.35 -9.98
CA ASP A 145 -14.69 -1.55 -9.14
C ASP A 145 -13.75 -2.53 -9.81
N GLU A 146 -12.69 -1.99 -10.41
CA GLU A 146 -11.67 -2.79 -11.08
C GLU A 146 -10.73 -3.51 -10.11
N GLU A 147 -10.94 -3.41 -8.79
CA GLU A 147 -10.14 -4.06 -7.74
C GLU A 147 -10.97 -4.97 -6.82
N SER A 148 -12.31 -5.00 -6.95
CA SER A 148 -13.18 -5.69 -5.99
C SER A 148 -12.80 -7.16 -5.78
N TYR A 149 -12.59 -7.89 -6.89
CA TYR A 149 -12.20 -9.30 -6.84
C TYR A 149 -10.87 -9.50 -6.09
N GLU A 150 -9.96 -8.55 -6.21
CA GLU A 150 -8.61 -8.62 -5.65
C GLU A 150 -8.63 -8.26 -4.17
N ASN A 151 -9.38 -7.22 -3.82
CA ASN A 151 -9.65 -6.83 -2.46
C ASN A 151 -10.33 -7.96 -1.68
N THR A 152 -11.31 -8.63 -2.28
CA THR A 152 -12.00 -9.77 -1.64
C THR A 152 -11.04 -10.92 -1.33
N ILE A 153 -10.17 -11.31 -2.26
CA ILE A 153 -9.18 -12.37 -2.02
C ILE A 153 -8.11 -11.93 -1.01
N ASN A 154 -7.62 -10.69 -1.10
CA ASN A 154 -6.65 -10.17 -0.15
C ASN A 154 -7.23 -10.12 1.27
N ASN A 155 -8.49 -9.71 1.41
CA ASN A 155 -9.21 -9.71 2.68
C ASN A 155 -9.38 -11.13 3.24
N TYR A 156 -9.72 -12.11 2.39
CA TYR A 156 -9.77 -13.51 2.81
C TYR A 156 -8.44 -14.00 3.43
N TYR A 157 -7.30 -13.70 2.80
CA TYR A 157 -6.00 -14.07 3.35
C TYR A 157 -5.66 -13.33 4.65
N LYS A 158 -6.01 -12.04 4.74
CA LYS A 158 -5.88 -11.25 5.97
C LYS A 158 -6.73 -11.84 7.10
N GLU A 159 -7.96 -12.27 6.81
CA GLU A 159 -8.85 -12.90 7.79
C GLU A 159 -8.30 -14.26 8.27
N ILE A 160 -7.83 -15.12 7.37
CA ILE A 160 -7.16 -16.38 7.77
C ILE A 160 -5.99 -16.08 8.70
N TYR A 161 -5.16 -15.12 8.32
CA TYR A 161 -4.00 -14.74 9.11
C TYR A 161 -4.42 -14.27 10.51
N ASN A 162 -5.40 -13.37 10.59
CA ASN A 162 -5.93 -12.86 11.85
C ASN A 162 -6.53 -13.98 12.71
N ASN A 163 -7.25 -14.92 12.10
CA ASN A 163 -7.81 -16.07 12.80
C ASN A 163 -6.69 -16.98 13.37
N ASN A 164 -5.64 -17.24 12.59
CA ASN A 164 -4.48 -18.00 13.07
C ASN A 164 -3.79 -17.30 14.24
N LEU A 165 -3.66 -15.97 14.18
CA LEU A 165 -3.12 -15.16 15.28
C LEU A 165 -4.00 -15.26 16.53
N LEU A 166 -5.33 -15.19 16.38
CA LEU A 166 -6.29 -15.37 17.47
C LEU A 166 -6.18 -16.75 18.12
N GLU A 167 -5.99 -17.81 17.33
CA GLU A 167 -5.75 -19.15 17.86
C GLU A 167 -4.43 -19.25 18.63
N ILE A 168 -3.37 -18.58 18.15
CA ILE A 168 -2.10 -18.47 18.88
C ILE A 168 -2.32 -17.76 20.22
N TYR A 169 -3.09 -16.67 20.27
CA TYR A 169 -3.42 -15.96 21.51
C TYR A 169 -4.24 -16.79 22.51
N LYS A 170 -4.99 -17.79 22.05
CA LYS A 170 -5.73 -18.72 22.93
C LYS A 170 -4.85 -19.77 23.59
N THR A 171 -3.60 -19.94 23.14
CA THR A 171 -2.68 -20.90 23.76
C THR A 171 -2.32 -20.48 25.19
N SER A 172 -2.14 -21.45 26.08
CA SER A 172 -1.77 -21.19 27.48
C SER A 172 -0.45 -20.43 27.62
N PHE A 173 0.51 -20.70 26.72
CA PHE A 173 1.77 -19.97 26.66
C PHE A 173 1.54 -18.48 26.37
N MET A 174 0.77 -18.14 25.33
CA MET A 174 0.53 -16.74 24.97
C MET A 174 -0.32 -16.01 25.99
N GLN A 175 -1.28 -16.67 26.63
CA GLN A 175 -2.05 -16.08 27.72
C GLN A 175 -1.16 -15.72 28.91
N LYS A 176 -0.24 -16.61 29.30
CA LYS A 176 0.73 -16.33 30.35
C LYS A 176 1.69 -15.21 29.96
N LEU A 177 2.26 -15.29 28.74
CA LEU A 177 3.15 -14.26 28.21
C LEU A 177 2.50 -12.89 28.21
N LYS A 178 1.21 -12.81 27.82
CA LYS A 178 0.45 -11.57 27.84
C LYS A 178 0.32 -10.99 29.25
N LEU A 179 0.07 -11.82 30.27
CA LEU A 179 0.03 -11.36 31.66
C LEU A 179 1.38 -10.81 32.12
N ASP A 180 2.47 -11.47 31.73
CA ASP A 180 3.83 -11.01 32.06
C ASP A 180 4.13 -9.67 31.37
N VAL A 181 3.77 -9.52 30.08
CA VAL A 181 3.90 -8.27 29.31
C VAL A 181 3.03 -7.15 29.88
N ASP A 182 1.76 -7.41 30.18
CA ASP A 182 0.84 -6.40 30.73
C ASP A 182 1.33 -5.91 32.09
N LYS A 183 1.85 -6.82 32.94
CA LYS A 183 2.46 -6.46 34.21
C LYS A 183 3.70 -5.58 34.02
N GLU A 184 4.59 -5.96 33.12
CA GLU A 184 5.83 -5.20 32.89
C GLU A 184 5.56 -3.83 32.27
N LEU A 185 4.56 -3.70 31.40
CA LEU A 185 4.07 -2.39 30.94
C LEU A 185 3.53 -1.55 32.09
N PHE A 186 2.70 -2.11 32.96
CA PHE A 186 2.12 -1.38 34.09
C PHE A 186 3.18 -0.88 35.09
N ASP A 187 4.20 -1.69 35.33
CA ASP A 187 5.30 -1.37 36.25
C ASP A 187 6.26 -0.32 35.64
N SER A 188 6.47 -0.34 34.32
CA SER A 188 7.43 0.54 33.63
C SER A 188 6.92 1.95 33.32
N VAL A 189 5.61 2.20 33.31
CA VAL A 189 5.03 3.51 32.99
C VAL A 189 4.96 4.45 34.19
N TYR A 190 5.26 5.73 33.95
CA TYR A 190 5.20 6.79 34.95
C TYR A 190 4.84 8.16 34.34
N PRO A 191 4.21 9.06 35.11
CA PRO A 191 4.04 10.46 34.73
C PRO A 191 5.39 11.16 34.55
N PHE A 192 5.62 11.75 33.39
CA PHE A 192 6.76 12.62 33.13
C PHE A 192 6.34 14.08 33.20
N ALA A 193 7.04 14.90 33.99
CA ALA A 193 6.76 16.32 34.17
C ALA A 193 5.26 16.64 34.40
N ASN A 194 4.59 15.82 35.23
CA ASN A 194 3.19 15.88 35.65
C ASN A 194 2.11 15.61 34.59
N HIS A 195 2.38 15.84 33.30
CA HIS A 195 1.34 15.79 32.24
C HIS A 195 1.71 14.94 31.03
N TYR A 196 2.95 14.43 30.98
CA TYR A 196 3.45 13.62 29.89
C TYR A 196 3.71 12.18 30.36
N ILE A 197 4.19 11.36 29.44
CA ILE A 197 4.48 9.96 29.66
C ILE A 197 5.99 9.71 29.64
N GLY A 198 6.47 8.95 30.62
CA GLY A 198 7.75 8.25 30.57
C GLY A 198 7.51 6.75 30.73
N TYR A 199 8.32 5.95 30.05
CA TYR A 199 8.36 4.51 30.29
C TYR A 199 9.72 3.95 29.92
N GLU A 200 10.14 2.97 30.72
CA GLU A 200 11.30 2.16 30.41
C GLU A 200 10.92 1.00 29.48
N THR A 201 11.92 0.32 28.93
CA THR A 201 11.70 -0.89 28.16
C THR A 201 12.56 -2.03 28.69
N SER A 202 12.26 -3.25 28.24
CA SER A 202 12.98 -4.45 28.63
C SER A 202 13.08 -5.40 27.44
N PRO A 203 14.01 -6.37 27.49
CA PRO A 203 14.11 -7.39 26.44
C PRO A 203 12.80 -8.13 26.19
N LEU A 204 11.97 -8.37 27.22
CA LEU A 204 10.68 -9.03 27.04
C LEU A 204 9.74 -8.18 26.18
N LEU A 205 9.62 -6.88 26.50
CA LEU A 205 8.77 -5.96 25.75
C LEU A 205 9.27 -5.74 24.33
N ASP A 206 10.59 -5.61 24.14
CA ASP A 206 11.20 -5.46 22.82
C ASP A 206 10.92 -6.67 21.93
N GLU A 207 11.18 -7.88 22.41
CA GLU A 207 10.91 -9.13 21.69
C GLU A 207 9.43 -9.29 21.37
N PHE A 208 8.55 -9.05 22.35
CA PHE A 208 7.11 -9.20 22.17
C PHE A 208 6.55 -8.26 21.10
N PHE A 209 6.79 -6.94 21.24
CA PHE A 209 6.24 -5.97 20.30
C PHE A 209 6.90 -6.03 18.93
N PHE A 210 8.20 -6.36 18.85
CA PHE A 210 8.85 -6.58 17.56
C PHE A 210 8.29 -7.80 16.86
N ALA A 211 8.13 -8.93 17.54
CA ALA A 211 7.57 -10.14 16.96
C ALA A 211 6.16 -9.89 16.41
N LEU A 212 5.30 -9.18 17.15
CA LEU A 212 3.97 -8.81 16.67
C LEU A 212 4.02 -7.92 15.43
N SER A 213 4.85 -6.88 15.46
CA SER A 213 4.94 -5.91 14.35
C SER A 213 5.56 -6.52 13.09
N TYR A 214 6.59 -7.35 13.23
CA TYR A 214 7.20 -8.05 12.11
C TYR A 214 6.24 -9.04 11.44
N ASN A 215 5.41 -9.69 12.24
CA ASN A 215 4.34 -10.57 11.78
C ASN A 215 3.24 -9.78 11.05
N GLU A 216 2.84 -8.63 11.59
CA GLU A 216 1.89 -7.71 10.95
C GLU A 216 2.38 -7.24 9.56
N LEU A 217 3.67 -6.92 9.43
CA LEU A 217 4.28 -6.46 8.18
C LEU A 217 4.05 -7.40 6.98
N VAL A 218 4.00 -8.71 7.22
CA VAL A 218 3.84 -9.72 6.16
C VAL A 218 2.52 -9.56 5.41
N ASN A 219 1.51 -8.95 6.04
CA ASN A 219 0.17 -8.79 5.46
C ASN A 219 -0.02 -7.49 4.67
N TYR A 220 0.97 -6.60 4.67
CA TYR A 220 0.89 -5.39 3.88
C TYR A 220 1.26 -5.64 2.43
N ASP A 221 0.47 -5.05 1.54
CA ASP A 221 0.83 -4.94 0.14
C ASP A 221 2.20 -4.25 0.03
N GLY A 222 3.08 -4.89 -0.72
CA GLY A 222 4.42 -4.37 -0.98
C GLY A 222 5.53 -5.05 -0.19
N TYR A 223 5.21 -5.84 0.85
CA TYR A 223 6.18 -6.57 1.67
C TYR A 223 7.17 -7.42 0.85
N ASP A 224 6.68 -8.08 -0.20
CA ASP A 224 7.45 -8.97 -1.06
C ASP A 224 7.77 -8.38 -2.45
N THR A 225 7.71 -7.05 -2.60
CA THR A 225 7.99 -6.34 -3.86
C THR A 225 9.40 -6.59 -4.39
N PHE A 226 10.38 -6.71 -3.49
CA PHE A 226 11.78 -6.94 -3.83
C PHE A 226 12.36 -8.11 -3.04
N HIS A 227 13.33 -8.79 -3.64
CA HIS A 227 14.10 -9.80 -2.94
C HIS A 227 14.85 -9.16 -1.75
N TYR A 228 14.93 -9.86 -0.62
CA TYR A 228 15.45 -9.30 0.63
C TYR A 228 16.92 -8.81 0.56
N LEU A 229 17.73 -9.40 -0.34
CA LEU A 229 19.13 -8.98 -0.63
C LEU A 229 19.25 -7.82 -1.63
N THR A 230 18.15 -7.33 -2.21
CA THR A 230 18.18 -6.21 -3.16
C THR A 230 18.66 -4.96 -2.45
N LYS A 231 19.59 -4.21 -3.03
CA LYS A 231 20.21 -3.05 -2.37
C LYS A 231 19.69 -1.71 -2.93
N PHE A 232 19.34 -0.80 -2.03
CA PHE A 232 19.00 0.60 -2.31
C PHE A 232 19.93 1.50 -1.52
N GLY A 233 20.69 2.37 -2.19
CA GLY A 233 21.69 3.20 -1.52
C GLY A 233 22.83 2.38 -0.87
N GLY A 234 23.05 1.15 -1.36
CA GLY A 234 23.97 0.18 -0.78
C GLY A 234 23.40 -0.69 0.35
N ILE A 235 22.17 -0.42 0.80
CA ILE A 235 21.52 -1.09 1.94
C ILE A 235 20.53 -2.13 1.46
N GLU A 236 20.56 -3.32 2.05
CA GLU A 236 19.67 -4.44 1.71
C GLU A 236 18.21 -4.15 2.10
N PHE A 237 17.26 -4.52 1.23
CA PHE A 237 15.83 -4.32 1.44
C PHE A 237 15.34 -4.96 2.75
N GLN A 238 15.94 -6.06 3.18
CA GLN A 238 15.67 -6.68 4.49
C GLN A 238 15.88 -5.71 5.65
N LYS A 239 16.89 -4.83 5.60
CA LYS A 239 17.21 -3.88 6.69
C LYS A 239 16.15 -2.78 6.78
N TYR A 240 15.61 -2.32 5.65
CA TYR A 240 14.46 -1.41 5.64
C TYR A 240 13.21 -2.06 6.24
N LYS A 241 12.96 -3.35 5.97
CA LYS A 241 11.84 -4.08 6.59
C LYS A 241 12.01 -4.25 8.10
N LEU A 242 13.22 -4.58 8.56
CA LEU A 242 13.51 -4.69 9.99
C LEU A 242 13.35 -3.35 10.71
N ALA A 243 13.81 -2.26 10.09
CA ALA A 243 13.62 -0.91 10.60
C ALA A 243 12.15 -0.51 10.66
N LEU A 244 11.37 -0.83 9.62
CA LEU A 244 9.92 -0.60 9.61
C LEU A 244 9.22 -1.37 10.74
N ALA A 245 9.64 -2.63 10.98
CA ALA A 245 9.12 -3.45 12.08
C ALA A 245 9.44 -2.85 13.45
N PHE A 246 10.66 -2.33 13.62
CA PHE A 246 11.08 -1.62 14.81
C PHE A 246 10.27 -0.33 15.03
N ILE A 247 10.02 0.47 13.99
CA ILE A 247 9.19 1.66 14.12
C ILE A 247 7.78 1.29 14.57
N MET A 248 7.14 0.32 13.89
CA MET A 248 5.81 -0.16 14.25
C MET A 248 5.75 -0.77 15.65
N SER A 249 6.80 -1.46 16.10
CA SER A 249 6.85 -2.02 17.46
C SER A 249 6.94 -0.92 18.51
N THR A 250 7.73 0.12 18.25
CA THR A 250 7.83 1.26 19.15
C THR A 250 6.51 2.04 19.25
N PHE A 251 5.70 2.06 18.19
CA PHE A 251 4.38 2.70 18.19
C PHE A 251 3.37 1.85 18.95
N SER A 252 3.32 0.55 18.64
CA SER A 252 2.46 -0.44 19.34
C SER A 252 2.67 -0.42 20.84
N ARG A 253 3.95 -0.44 21.25
CA ARG A 253 4.34 -0.38 22.66
C ARG A 253 3.90 0.93 23.27
N HIS A 254 4.14 2.04 22.58
CA HIS A 254 3.76 3.37 23.08
C HIS A 254 2.26 3.49 23.32
N GLU A 255 1.42 3.05 22.38
CA GLU A 255 -0.05 3.05 22.54
C GLU A 255 -0.46 2.28 23.80
N LYS A 256 0.11 1.09 24.01
CA LYS A 256 -0.18 0.26 25.20
C LYS A 256 0.37 0.86 26.49
N SER A 257 1.55 1.47 26.46
CA SER A 257 2.09 2.21 27.60
C SER A 257 1.21 3.41 27.95
N ALA A 258 0.65 4.12 26.97
CA ALA A 258 -0.25 5.25 27.20
C ALA A 258 -1.59 4.80 27.82
N GLU A 259 -2.18 3.70 27.33
CA GLU A 259 -3.35 3.06 27.94
C GLU A 259 -3.09 2.66 29.40
N MET A 260 -1.94 2.03 29.69
CA MET A 260 -1.57 1.62 31.05
C MET A 260 -1.34 2.82 31.95
N LEU A 261 -0.70 3.88 31.46
CA LEU A 261 -0.48 5.10 32.23
C LEU A 261 -1.81 5.75 32.61
N THR A 262 -2.75 5.91 31.68
CA THR A 262 -4.07 6.51 31.98
C THR A 262 -4.91 5.66 32.92
N THR A 263 -4.70 4.33 32.93
CA THR A 263 -5.31 3.45 33.93
C THR A 263 -4.72 3.66 35.32
N LYS A 264 -3.40 3.86 35.42
CA LYS A 264 -2.67 4.08 36.68
C LYS A 264 -2.84 5.52 37.23
N HIS A 265 -3.00 6.48 36.32
CA HIS A 265 -3.06 7.92 36.56
C HIS A 265 -4.22 8.54 35.75
N PRO A 266 -5.49 8.40 36.21
CA PRO A 266 -6.67 8.86 35.47
C PRO A 266 -6.73 10.37 35.21
N GLU A 267 -5.94 11.16 35.93
CA GLU A 267 -5.76 12.59 35.70
C GLU A 267 -5.01 12.91 34.39
N ILE A 268 -4.21 11.96 33.90
CA ILE A 268 -3.51 12.07 32.62
C ILE A 268 -4.45 11.59 31.53
N LYS A 269 -4.72 12.49 30.59
CA LYS A 269 -5.60 12.20 29.46
C LYS A 269 -4.83 11.58 28.31
N LEU A 270 -5.42 10.56 27.67
CA LEU A 270 -4.77 9.80 26.61
C LEU A 270 -4.44 10.71 25.42
N GLU A 271 -5.35 11.61 25.06
CA GLU A 271 -5.17 12.59 23.97
C GLU A 271 -4.02 13.60 24.20
N ASN A 272 -3.41 13.64 25.38
CA ASN A 272 -2.24 14.47 25.67
C ASN A 272 -0.91 13.74 25.53
N ILE A 273 -0.94 12.40 25.46
CA ILE A 273 0.27 11.56 25.58
C ILE A 273 0.43 10.55 24.45
N LEU A 274 -0.54 10.42 23.54
CA LEU A 274 -0.46 9.51 22.38
C LEU A 274 0.63 9.91 21.40
N THR A 275 0.72 11.18 21.03
CA THR A 275 1.77 11.63 20.11
C THR A 275 2.98 12.10 20.91
N ILE A 276 4.12 11.44 20.68
CA ILE A 276 5.39 11.78 21.33
C ILE A 276 6.47 12.13 20.31
N SER A 277 7.44 12.91 20.79
CA SER A 277 8.67 13.24 20.10
C SER A 277 9.84 12.38 20.59
N SER A 278 10.91 12.35 19.80
CA SER A 278 12.16 11.70 20.18
C SER A 278 13.33 12.43 19.51
N TYR A 279 14.52 12.29 20.09
CA TYR A 279 15.74 12.75 19.43
C TYR A 279 16.17 11.75 18.34
N THR A 280 16.63 12.29 17.22
CA THR A 280 16.99 11.52 16.03
C THR A 280 18.18 10.59 16.29
N SER A 281 19.22 11.07 17.00
CA SER A 281 20.45 10.32 17.27
C SER A 281 20.18 9.05 18.07
N GLU A 282 19.60 9.17 19.25
CA GLU A 282 19.35 8.03 20.14
C GLU A 282 18.38 7.03 19.50
N TYR A 283 17.31 7.52 18.85
CA TYR A 283 16.37 6.62 18.18
C TYR A 283 17.02 5.85 17.02
N THR A 284 17.92 6.49 16.27
CA THR A 284 18.65 5.83 15.18
C THR A 284 19.65 4.80 15.71
N GLU A 285 20.25 5.05 16.87
CA GLU A 285 21.13 4.08 17.55
C GLU A 285 20.33 2.85 17.98
N SER A 286 19.20 3.03 18.68
CA SER A 286 18.32 1.93 19.04
C SER A 286 17.79 1.17 17.81
N MET A 287 17.48 1.87 16.73
CA MET A 287 17.09 1.24 15.47
C MET A 287 18.22 0.39 14.88
N CYS A 288 19.47 0.88 14.91
CA CYS A 288 20.65 0.14 14.46
C CYS A 288 20.83 -1.15 15.27
N GLU A 289 20.73 -1.06 16.60
CA GLU A 289 20.79 -2.19 17.51
C GLU A 289 19.69 -3.21 17.23
N ALA A 290 18.44 -2.77 17.09
CA ALA A 290 17.31 -3.63 16.78
C ALA A 290 17.48 -4.34 15.42
N ILE A 291 17.88 -3.64 14.37
CA ILE A 291 18.13 -4.25 13.05
C ILE A 291 19.22 -5.34 13.18
N ASN A 292 20.28 -5.10 13.93
CA ASN A 292 21.35 -6.07 14.15
C ASN A 292 20.91 -7.27 14.99
N HIS A 293 20.20 -7.03 16.08
CA HIS A 293 19.70 -8.05 16.99
C HIS A 293 18.74 -9.00 16.26
N PHE A 294 17.65 -8.47 15.72
CA PHE A 294 16.63 -9.27 15.03
C PHE A 294 17.10 -9.77 13.67
N GLY A 295 17.99 -9.04 13.00
CA GLY A 295 18.58 -9.44 11.72
C GLY A 295 19.55 -10.61 11.85
N SER A 296 20.24 -10.77 12.98
CA SER A 296 21.27 -11.80 13.18
C SER A 296 20.77 -13.23 12.95
N ALA A 297 19.48 -13.50 13.20
CA ALA A 297 18.83 -14.78 12.97
C ALA A 297 18.52 -15.06 11.49
N LEU A 298 18.60 -14.04 10.62
CA LEU A 298 18.22 -14.14 9.22
C LEU A 298 19.38 -14.62 8.36
N LYS A 299 19.08 -15.55 7.45
CA LYS A 299 20.07 -16.13 6.53
C LYS A 299 20.70 -15.06 5.64
N GLY A 300 22.02 -14.94 5.73
CA GLY A 300 22.80 -14.02 4.90
C GLY A 300 22.76 -12.57 5.39
N TYR A 301 22.30 -12.32 6.62
CA TYR A 301 22.34 -10.99 7.22
C TYR A 301 23.77 -10.49 7.36
N THR A 302 23.96 -9.20 7.06
CA THR A 302 25.21 -8.48 7.25
C THR A 302 25.01 -7.40 8.30
N HIS A 303 26.01 -7.18 9.15
CA HIS A 303 25.97 -6.15 10.18
C HIS A 303 25.59 -4.78 9.59
N THR A 304 24.76 -4.04 10.31
CA THR A 304 24.27 -2.71 9.95
C THR A 304 25.05 -1.69 10.76
N THR A 305 25.66 -0.72 10.07
CA THR A 305 26.39 0.37 10.71
C THR A 305 25.45 1.50 11.11
N PHE A 306 25.89 2.40 11.99
CA PHE A 306 25.11 3.59 12.35
C PHE A 306 24.84 4.50 11.13
N ASP A 307 25.76 4.60 10.18
CA ASP A 307 25.55 5.36 8.94
C ASP A 307 24.51 4.71 8.02
N ASP A 308 24.45 3.37 7.98
CA ASP A 308 23.36 2.66 7.31
C ASP A 308 22.03 2.96 8.00
N ALA A 309 21.98 2.93 9.33
CA ALA A 309 20.78 3.25 10.10
C ALA A 309 20.30 4.69 9.86
N LYS A 310 21.21 5.67 9.77
CA LYS A 310 20.85 7.06 9.41
C LYS A 310 20.19 7.16 8.04
N LYS A 311 20.72 6.47 7.04
CA LYS A 311 20.12 6.44 5.69
C LYS A 311 18.75 5.77 5.70
N ILE A 312 18.59 4.70 6.48
CA ILE A 312 17.30 4.04 6.66
C ILE A 312 16.30 4.98 7.33
N PHE A 313 16.71 5.70 8.38
CA PHE A 313 15.88 6.69 9.06
C PHE A 313 15.44 7.80 8.11
N GLU A 314 16.35 8.33 7.29
CA GLU A 314 16.03 9.35 6.27
C GLU A 314 14.97 8.86 5.28
N VAL A 315 15.08 7.61 4.81
CA VAL A 315 14.07 7.00 3.92
C VAL A 315 12.74 6.78 4.63
N LEU A 316 12.73 6.41 5.91
CA LEU A 316 11.50 6.12 6.66
C LEU A 316 10.87 7.35 7.33
N SER A 317 11.43 8.54 7.12
CA SER A 317 10.94 9.79 7.69
C SER A 317 10.63 10.84 6.61
N CYS A 318 9.70 11.73 6.94
CA CYS A 318 9.46 12.94 6.18
C CYS A 318 10.13 14.13 6.86
N SER A 319 10.91 14.86 6.08
CA SER A 319 11.62 16.07 6.47
C SER A 319 11.42 17.14 5.40
N ARG A 320 11.96 18.33 5.65
CA ARG A 320 11.99 19.43 4.68
C ARG A 320 12.70 19.08 3.37
N LYS A 321 13.56 18.05 3.38
CA LYS A 321 14.36 17.64 2.21
C LYS A 321 13.58 16.74 1.25
N ASN A 322 12.47 16.15 1.68
CA ASN A 322 11.72 15.15 0.91
C ASN A 322 10.19 15.35 0.98
N THR A 323 9.71 16.59 1.18
CA THR A 323 8.27 16.92 1.21
C THR A 323 7.53 16.56 -0.07
N ALA A 324 8.24 16.43 -1.19
CA ALA A 324 7.71 15.95 -2.46
C ALA A 324 7.10 14.53 -2.39
N LEU A 325 7.42 13.74 -1.36
CA LEU A 325 6.72 12.48 -1.07
C LEU A 325 5.23 12.67 -0.80
N LEU A 326 4.83 13.88 -0.38
CA LEU A 326 3.47 14.25 0.00
C LEU A 326 2.76 15.09 -1.08
N ASP A 327 3.32 15.19 -2.29
CA ASP A 327 2.75 16.00 -3.37
C ASP A 327 1.49 15.41 -3.99
N ARG A 328 1.39 14.08 -3.99
CA ARG A 328 0.30 13.36 -4.66
C ARG A 328 -0.98 13.43 -3.81
N PRO A 329 -2.15 13.72 -4.40
CA PRO A 329 -3.42 13.57 -3.70
C PRO A 329 -3.58 12.14 -3.19
N GLY A 330 -3.81 11.99 -1.88
CA GLY A 330 -3.87 10.69 -1.22
C GLY A 330 -2.51 10.03 -0.98
N ALA A 331 -1.41 10.80 -0.97
CA ALA A 331 -0.12 10.32 -0.48
C ALA A 331 -0.25 9.72 0.92
N GLU A 332 0.53 8.68 1.19
CA GLU A 332 0.48 7.99 2.47
C GLU A 332 1.11 8.82 3.59
N LEU A 333 0.63 8.57 4.81
CA LEU A 333 1.13 9.26 6.00
C LEU A 333 2.57 8.83 6.29
N PRO A 334 3.49 9.78 6.57
CA PRO A 334 4.81 9.45 7.08
C PRO A 334 4.70 8.94 8.53
N LEU A 335 5.41 7.85 8.84
CA LEU A 335 5.48 7.33 10.22
C LEU A 335 6.24 8.29 11.14
N LEU A 336 7.32 8.88 10.63
CA LEU A 336 8.22 9.76 11.36
C LEU A 336 8.26 11.13 10.67
N ILE A 337 7.99 12.20 11.42
CA ILE A 337 7.96 13.56 10.89
C ILE A 337 9.05 14.38 11.58
N GLN A 338 10.08 14.76 10.84
CA GLN A 338 11.21 15.53 11.37
C GLN A 338 10.81 16.99 11.57
N SER A 339 10.83 17.44 12.82
CA SER A 339 10.64 18.85 13.18
C SER A 339 11.95 19.64 13.09
N SER A 340 13.09 18.98 13.31
CA SER A 340 14.46 19.46 13.07
C SER A 340 15.38 18.30 12.65
N GLU A 341 16.66 18.58 12.39
CA GLU A 341 17.66 17.53 12.16
C GLU A 341 17.86 16.63 13.41
N GLU A 342 17.66 17.21 14.60
CA GLU A 342 17.91 16.55 15.89
C GLU A 342 16.66 15.90 16.49
N SER A 343 15.46 16.18 15.97
CA SER A 343 14.23 15.67 16.57
C SER A 343 13.12 15.42 15.56
N PHE A 344 12.27 14.46 15.89
CA PHE A 344 11.09 14.10 15.13
C PHE A 344 9.94 13.78 16.10
N PHE A 345 8.74 13.69 15.55
CA PHE A 345 7.58 13.14 16.25
C PHE A 345 6.91 12.06 15.41
N ARG A 346 6.17 11.20 16.09
CA ARG A 346 5.58 9.99 15.51
C ARG A 346 4.17 10.28 15.02
N CYS A 347 3.76 9.67 13.90
CA CYS A 347 2.36 9.59 13.51
C CYS A 347 1.91 8.13 13.68
N ILE A 348 1.25 7.83 14.80
CA ILE A 348 0.87 6.46 15.14
C ILE A 348 -0.12 5.91 14.12
N THR A 349 -1.07 6.75 13.69
CA THR A 349 -2.07 6.42 12.67
C THR A 349 -1.44 5.91 11.38
N ALA A 350 -0.24 6.40 11.02
CA ALA A 350 0.45 5.98 9.80
C ALA A 350 0.77 4.48 9.79
N ARG A 351 0.94 3.84 10.96
CA ARG A 351 1.08 2.37 11.06
C ARG A 351 -0.10 1.63 10.44
N HIS A 352 -1.31 2.14 10.65
CA HIS A 352 -2.56 1.52 10.20
C HIS A 352 -2.95 1.92 8.77
N SER A 353 -2.12 2.72 8.11
CA SER A 353 -2.28 3.09 6.70
C SER A 353 -1.55 2.09 5.79
N SER A 354 -0.72 2.56 4.85
CA SER A 354 0.09 1.69 3.97
C SER A 354 1.60 1.98 4.18
N PRO A 355 2.20 1.56 5.31
CA PRO A 355 3.61 1.85 5.63
C PRO A 355 4.59 1.36 4.55
N PHE A 356 4.29 0.25 3.86
CA PHE A 356 5.09 -0.21 2.72
C PHE A 356 4.96 0.66 1.48
N GLN A 357 3.80 1.25 1.22
CA GLN A 357 3.63 2.19 0.12
C GLN A 357 4.50 3.42 0.36
N PHE A 358 4.51 3.97 1.59
CA PHE A 358 5.43 5.06 1.95
C PHE A 358 6.90 4.66 1.76
N LEU A 359 7.32 3.48 2.26
CA LEU A 359 8.68 2.98 2.05
C LEU A 359 9.04 2.88 0.57
N LEU A 360 8.15 2.32 -0.26
CA LEU A 360 8.41 2.12 -1.69
C LEU A 360 8.47 3.45 -2.47
N ASP A 361 7.63 4.42 -2.15
CA ASP A 361 7.69 5.77 -2.72
C ASP A 361 8.96 6.50 -2.26
N SER A 362 9.35 6.34 -1.00
CA SER A 362 10.57 6.92 -0.46
C SER A 362 11.85 6.32 -1.05
N LEU A 363 11.93 4.99 -1.19
CA LEU A 363 13.04 4.33 -1.89
C LEU A 363 13.18 4.81 -3.34
N ARG A 364 12.05 5.06 -4.02
CA ARG A 364 12.05 5.60 -5.38
C ARG A 364 12.53 7.05 -5.44
N TYR A 365 12.16 7.85 -4.44
CA TYR A 365 12.61 9.23 -4.31
C TYR A 365 14.12 9.33 -4.05
N HIS A 366 14.61 8.65 -3.01
CA HIS A 366 16.01 8.71 -2.59
C HIS A 366 16.95 7.95 -3.52
N PHE A 367 16.50 6.84 -4.12
CA PHE A 367 17.34 5.92 -4.90
C PHE A 367 16.72 5.54 -6.25
N SER A 368 16.22 6.52 -7.00
CA SER A 368 15.54 6.32 -8.30
C SER A 368 16.28 5.38 -9.26
N LYS A 369 17.60 5.55 -9.43
CA LYS A 369 18.43 4.69 -10.29
C LYS A 369 18.46 3.23 -9.83
N ASP A 370 18.55 2.98 -8.52
CA ASP A 370 18.49 1.63 -7.98
C ASP A 370 17.10 1.03 -8.19
N TYR A 371 16.07 1.84 -7.92
CA TYR A 371 14.67 1.45 -8.08
C TYR A 371 14.35 1.01 -9.52
N ASP A 372 14.69 1.84 -10.51
CA ASP A 372 14.47 1.55 -11.92
C ASP A 372 15.20 0.28 -12.37
N ARG A 373 16.45 0.11 -11.94
CA ARG A 373 17.24 -1.09 -12.24
C ARG A 373 16.61 -2.35 -11.66
N HIS A 374 16.18 -2.32 -10.40
CA HIS A 374 15.60 -3.49 -9.75
C HIS A 374 14.20 -3.81 -10.27
N GLN A 375 13.45 -2.80 -10.71
CA GLN A 375 12.16 -3.00 -11.36
C GLN A 375 12.25 -3.90 -12.60
N GLN A 376 13.33 -3.80 -13.38
CA GLN A 376 13.58 -4.67 -14.54
C GLN A 376 13.77 -6.15 -14.18
N THR A 377 14.10 -6.46 -12.92
CA THR A 377 14.32 -7.84 -12.47
C THR A 377 13.06 -8.52 -11.94
N ARG A 378 12.01 -7.74 -11.65
CA ARG A 378 10.78 -8.20 -10.99
C ARG A 378 10.02 -9.25 -11.81
N GLU A 379 9.97 -9.12 -13.13
CA GLU A 379 9.29 -10.11 -14.00
C GLU A 379 9.95 -11.49 -13.91
N LYS A 380 11.29 -11.55 -13.86
CA LYS A 380 12.04 -12.81 -13.66
C LYS A 380 11.78 -13.42 -12.28
N VAL A 381 11.61 -12.59 -11.25
CA VAL A 381 11.25 -13.07 -9.91
C VAL A 381 9.85 -13.68 -9.92
N LEU A 382 8.88 -13.00 -10.53
CA LEU A 382 7.51 -13.51 -10.69
C LEU A 382 7.49 -14.83 -11.49
N GLN A 383 8.26 -14.92 -12.57
CA GLN A 383 8.42 -16.14 -13.38
C GLN A 383 8.89 -17.33 -12.53
N ASN A 384 9.91 -17.12 -11.69
CA ASN A 384 10.42 -18.15 -10.79
C ASN A 384 9.41 -18.53 -9.69
N ALA A 385 8.63 -17.56 -9.19
CA ALA A 385 7.58 -17.79 -8.21
C ALA A 385 6.45 -18.65 -8.78
N VAL A 386 5.96 -18.33 -9.99
CA VAL A 386 4.94 -19.13 -10.70
C VAL A 386 5.43 -20.55 -10.93
N ARG A 387 6.67 -20.74 -11.43
CA ARG A 387 7.24 -22.07 -11.63
C ARG A 387 7.26 -22.89 -10.33
N ARG A 388 7.79 -22.31 -9.24
CA ARG A 388 7.82 -22.96 -7.93
C ARG A 388 6.44 -23.34 -7.43
N LEU A 389 5.47 -22.45 -7.57
CA LEU A 389 4.08 -22.69 -7.16
C LEU A 389 3.50 -23.87 -7.94
N LEU A 390 3.66 -23.90 -9.26
CA LEU A 390 3.11 -24.97 -10.08
C LEU A 390 3.80 -26.31 -9.86
N THR A 391 5.14 -26.37 -9.81
CA THR A 391 5.88 -27.62 -9.54
C THR A 391 5.56 -28.22 -8.17
N LYS A 392 5.18 -27.40 -7.19
CA LYS A 392 4.76 -27.90 -5.87
C LYS A 392 3.40 -28.61 -5.91
N ASN A 393 2.51 -28.22 -6.82
CA ASN A 393 1.11 -28.62 -6.82
C ASN A 393 0.70 -29.52 -7.99
N PHE A 394 1.52 -29.60 -9.04
CA PHE A 394 1.26 -30.36 -10.26
C PHE A 394 2.51 -31.14 -10.68
N ASN A 395 2.30 -32.35 -11.20
CA ASN A 395 3.37 -33.24 -11.65
C ASN A 395 3.52 -33.21 -13.17
N GLY A 396 4.70 -33.57 -13.69
CA GLY A 396 4.92 -33.73 -15.14
C GLY A 396 4.87 -32.43 -15.94
N LEU A 397 5.20 -31.29 -15.31
CA LEU A 397 5.25 -30.00 -15.97
C LEU A 397 6.64 -29.71 -16.57
N GLU A 398 6.67 -29.39 -17.87
CA GLU A 398 7.81 -28.81 -18.54
C GLU A 398 7.68 -27.28 -18.64
N PHE A 399 8.78 -26.56 -18.40
CA PHE A 399 8.81 -25.10 -18.44
C PHE A 399 9.80 -24.60 -19.50
N LYS A 400 9.36 -23.66 -20.35
CA LYS A 400 10.24 -22.88 -21.23
C LYS A 400 10.10 -21.39 -20.93
N GLN A 401 11.17 -20.63 -21.11
CA GLN A 401 11.21 -19.21 -20.74
C GLN A 401 11.55 -18.34 -21.95
N ASN A 402 10.93 -17.16 -22.02
CA ASN A 402 11.25 -16.08 -22.95
C ASN A 402 11.29 -16.54 -24.41
N ILE A 403 10.22 -17.22 -24.85
CA ILE A 403 10.09 -17.72 -26.22
C ILE A 403 9.68 -16.57 -27.14
N LYS A 404 10.51 -16.24 -28.12
CA LYS A 404 10.21 -15.22 -29.13
C LYS A 404 9.29 -15.78 -30.20
N ILE A 405 8.14 -15.14 -30.38
CA ILE A 405 7.18 -15.44 -31.44
C ILE A 405 7.52 -14.64 -32.68
N LYS A 406 7.57 -15.33 -33.83
CA LYS A 406 7.93 -14.73 -35.11
C LYS A 406 6.92 -15.12 -36.20
N ILE A 407 6.61 -14.16 -37.07
CA ILE A 407 5.90 -14.37 -38.33
C ILE A 407 6.75 -13.75 -39.43
N ASN A 408 6.99 -14.48 -40.53
CA ASN A 408 7.84 -14.01 -41.64
C ASN A 408 9.21 -13.48 -41.17
N ASN A 409 9.82 -14.20 -40.22
CA ASN A 409 11.09 -13.88 -39.57
C ASN A 409 11.15 -12.54 -38.79
N ARG A 410 10.01 -11.83 -38.63
CA ARG A 410 9.89 -10.65 -37.76
C ARG A 410 9.37 -11.07 -36.40
N THR A 411 10.00 -10.58 -35.33
CA THR A 411 9.51 -10.79 -33.97
C THR A 411 8.23 -10.00 -33.76
N LEU A 412 7.18 -10.72 -33.37
CA LEU A 412 5.86 -10.16 -33.12
C LEU A 412 5.69 -9.83 -31.62
N THR A 413 6.03 -10.79 -30.76
CA THR A 413 6.02 -10.67 -29.30
C THR A 413 6.92 -11.74 -28.70
N ASP A 414 7.09 -11.74 -27.38
CA ASP A 414 7.61 -12.84 -26.59
C ASP A 414 6.53 -13.46 -25.69
N ILE A 415 6.83 -14.66 -25.20
CA ILE A 415 6.09 -15.37 -24.16
C ILE A 415 7.04 -15.55 -22.99
N ASP A 416 6.71 -14.93 -21.86
CA ASP A 416 7.56 -14.93 -20.68
C ASP A 416 7.74 -16.36 -20.15
N LEU A 417 6.65 -17.12 -20.04
CA LEU A 417 6.69 -18.50 -19.53
C LEU A 417 5.76 -19.39 -20.34
N VAL A 418 6.26 -20.53 -20.77
CA VAL A 418 5.48 -21.62 -21.37
C VAL A 418 5.47 -22.77 -20.39
N ILE A 419 4.29 -23.31 -20.09
CA ILE A 419 4.10 -24.43 -19.18
C ILE A 419 3.38 -25.53 -19.94
N ILE A 420 3.94 -26.73 -19.98
CA ILE A 420 3.39 -27.86 -20.72
C ILE A 420 3.19 -29.02 -19.76
N GLU A 421 1.97 -29.53 -19.68
CA GLU A 421 1.69 -30.80 -19.00
C GLU A 421 1.89 -31.94 -20.02
N GLU A 422 2.99 -32.69 -19.88
CA GLU A 422 3.41 -33.64 -20.93
C GLU A 422 2.43 -34.79 -21.15
N SER A 423 1.64 -35.15 -20.13
CA SER A 423 0.67 -36.24 -20.16
C SER A 423 -0.60 -35.91 -20.93
N THR A 424 -1.00 -34.65 -20.99
CA THR A 424 -2.26 -34.20 -21.62
C THR A 424 -2.03 -33.36 -22.87
N GLY A 425 -0.89 -32.68 -22.98
CA GLY A 425 -0.64 -31.67 -24.00
C GLY A 425 -1.20 -30.29 -23.67
N ASP A 426 -1.82 -30.11 -22.50
CA ASP A 426 -2.29 -28.80 -22.04
C ASP A 426 -1.08 -27.86 -21.89
N THR A 427 -1.15 -26.72 -22.58
CA THR A 427 -0.03 -25.80 -22.72
C THR A 427 -0.47 -24.38 -22.40
N PHE A 428 0.12 -23.80 -21.35
CA PHE A 428 -0.10 -22.41 -20.99
C PHE A 428 0.98 -21.54 -21.64
N LEU A 429 0.53 -20.52 -22.36
CA LEU A 429 1.36 -19.42 -22.83
C LEU A 429 1.11 -18.26 -21.87
N CYS A 430 2.12 -17.93 -21.07
CA CYS A 430 1.99 -16.94 -20.02
C CYS A 430 2.69 -15.63 -20.39
N GLN A 431 1.96 -14.52 -20.23
CA GLN A 431 2.57 -13.20 -20.06
C GLN A 431 2.51 -12.83 -18.59
N LEU A 432 3.63 -12.34 -18.06
CA LEU A 432 3.81 -11.90 -16.69
C LEU A 432 3.98 -10.37 -16.66
N LYS A 433 3.29 -9.69 -15.75
CA LYS A 433 3.51 -8.25 -15.51
C LYS A 433 3.57 -7.92 -14.04
N HIS A 434 4.59 -7.17 -13.65
CA HIS A 434 4.67 -6.64 -12.28
C HIS A 434 4.13 -5.22 -12.24
N GLN A 435 2.81 -5.07 -12.02
CA GLN A 435 2.23 -3.75 -11.74
C GLN A 435 2.74 -3.23 -10.39
N GLU A 436 2.79 -1.91 -10.25
CA GLU A 436 3.17 -1.26 -9.01
C GLU A 436 1.94 -0.83 -8.24
N LEU A 437 2.03 -0.89 -6.92
CA LEU A 437 1.04 -0.35 -6.00
C LEU A 437 0.89 1.17 -6.21
N TYR A 438 -0.35 1.63 -6.39
CA TYR A 438 -0.67 3.05 -6.58
C TYR A 438 -1.40 3.65 -5.37
N GLY A 439 -1.71 2.87 -4.33
CA GLY A 439 -2.42 3.35 -3.15
C GLY A 439 -3.71 4.09 -3.50
N SER A 440 -3.89 5.28 -2.95
CA SER A 440 -5.08 6.12 -3.19
C SER A 440 -4.96 7.08 -4.40
N ASP A 441 -3.85 7.02 -5.16
CA ASP A 441 -3.61 7.91 -6.31
C ASP A 441 -4.39 7.44 -7.55
N LEU A 442 -5.50 8.14 -7.85
CA LEU A 442 -6.37 7.81 -8.97
C LEU A 442 -5.71 8.05 -10.33
N HIS A 443 -4.80 9.01 -10.44
CA HIS A 443 -4.06 9.26 -11.67
C HIS A 443 -3.05 8.13 -11.95
N ALA A 444 -2.32 7.69 -10.92
CA ALA A 444 -1.42 6.55 -11.02
C ALA A 444 -2.19 5.26 -11.35
N LYS A 445 -3.33 5.02 -10.70
CA LYS A 445 -4.27 3.92 -11.02
C LYS A 445 -4.63 3.93 -12.49
N TYR A 446 -5.18 5.04 -12.99
CA TYR A 446 -5.61 5.15 -14.39
C TYR A 446 -4.46 4.89 -15.37
N THR A 447 -3.33 5.60 -15.20
CA THR A 447 -2.19 5.52 -16.12
C THR A 447 -1.60 4.11 -16.19
N ARG A 448 -1.47 3.45 -15.03
CA ARG A 448 -0.93 2.09 -14.95
C ARG A 448 -1.89 1.06 -15.52
N THR A 449 -3.18 1.18 -15.21
CA THR A 449 -4.23 0.30 -15.76
C THR A 449 -4.40 0.45 -17.27
N ALA A 450 -4.38 1.67 -17.80
CA ALA A 450 -4.45 1.91 -19.24
C ALA A 450 -3.27 1.25 -19.97
N ARG A 451 -2.05 1.45 -19.45
CA ARG A 451 -0.84 0.80 -19.98
C ARG A 451 -0.92 -0.73 -19.90
N LEU A 452 -1.43 -1.28 -18.79
CA LEU A 452 -1.62 -2.72 -18.62
C LEU A 452 -2.62 -3.28 -19.65
N LYS A 453 -3.76 -2.61 -19.84
CA LYS A 453 -4.78 -2.99 -20.83
C LYS A 453 -4.20 -2.99 -22.25
N GLU A 454 -3.42 -1.98 -22.60
CA GLU A 454 -2.75 -1.90 -23.90
C GLU A 454 -1.74 -3.05 -24.09
N GLN A 455 -0.88 -3.30 -23.09
CA GLN A 455 0.10 -4.38 -23.12
C GLN A 455 -0.57 -5.76 -23.28
N ALA A 456 -1.61 -6.03 -22.49
CA ALA A 456 -2.35 -7.28 -22.57
C ALA A 456 -3.04 -7.46 -23.92
N LYS A 457 -3.71 -6.40 -24.43
CA LYS A 457 -4.37 -6.42 -25.74
C LYS A 457 -3.38 -6.69 -26.88
N ASN A 458 -2.25 -5.98 -26.89
CA ASN A 458 -1.23 -6.13 -27.93
C ASN A 458 -0.61 -7.53 -27.91
N TRP A 459 -0.35 -8.07 -26.73
CA TRP A 459 0.14 -9.43 -26.56
C TRP A 459 -0.87 -10.47 -27.05
N LEU A 460 -2.13 -10.39 -26.63
CA LEU A 460 -3.19 -11.31 -27.06
C LEU A 460 -3.41 -11.28 -28.57
N ASN A 461 -3.45 -10.09 -29.18
CA ASN A 461 -3.58 -9.95 -30.63
C ASN A 461 -2.40 -10.61 -31.36
N SER A 462 -1.19 -10.46 -30.82
CA SER A 462 0.03 -11.06 -31.36
C SER A 462 -0.02 -12.59 -31.29
N ILE A 463 -0.40 -13.14 -30.14
CA ILE A 463 -0.52 -14.59 -29.95
C ILE A 463 -1.64 -15.18 -30.82
N ASN A 464 -2.81 -14.54 -30.86
CA ASN A 464 -3.93 -15.01 -31.68
C ASN A 464 -3.57 -15.01 -33.18
N LYS A 465 -2.90 -13.95 -33.65
CA LYS A 465 -2.41 -13.89 -35.03
C LYS A 465 -1.41 -15.01 -35.32
N TRP A 466 -0.46 -15.25 -34.42
CA TRP A 466 0.52 -16.33 -34.59
C TRP A 466 -0.15 -17.71 -34.62
N LEU A 467 -1.10 -17.98 -33.71
CA LEU A 467 -1.82 -19.25 -33.67
C LEU A 467 -2.70 -19.47 -34.92
N ALA A 468 -3.26 -18.41 -35.49
CA ALA A 468 -4.04 -18.50 -36.73
C ALA A 468 -3.17 -18.82 -37.96
N ASP A 469 -1.93 -18.32 -37.97
CA ASP A 469 -0.99 -18.45 -39.09
C ASP A 469 -0.03 -19.65 -38.96
N THR A 470 -0.18 -20.49 -37.92
CA THR A 470 0.73 -21.63 -37.67
C THR A 470 0.01 -22.97 -37.53
N THR A 471 0.67 -24.03 -37.99
CA THR A 471 0.17 -25.40 -37.83
C THR A 471 0.64 -25.99 -36.49
N GLN A 472 -0.01 -27.06 -36.02
CA GLN A 472 0.39 -27.70 -34.77
C GLN A 472 1.87 -28.18 -34.75
N PRO A 473 2.43 -28.72 -35.85
CA PRO A 473 3.88 -28.94 -35.97
C PRO A 473 4.74 -27.69 -35.76
N ASP A 474 4.32 -26.53 -36.30
CA ASP A 474 5.06 -25.27 -36.18
C ASP A 474 5.04 -24.75 -34.73
N VAL A 475 3.88 -24.87 -34.07
CA VAL A 475 3.73 -24.54 -32.65
C VAL A 475 4.64 -25.42 -31.80
N ARG A 476 4.65 -26.73 -32.02
CA ARG A 476 5.57 -27.66 -31.33
C ARG A 476 7.03 -27.30 -31.55
N ALA A 477 7.41 -26.98 -32.78
CA ALA A 477 8.78 -26.60 -33.11
C ALA A 477 9.18 -25.31 -32.39
N THR A 478 8.30 -24.30 -32.39
CA THR A 478 8.52 -23.01 -31.72
C THR A 478 8.66 -23.17 -30.21
N LEU A 479 7.77 -23.94 -29.60
CA LEU A 479 7.74 -24.20 -28.16
C LEU A 479 8.77 -25.28 -27.73
N ARG A 480 9.43 -25.92 -28.69
CA ARG A 480 10.42 -27.00 -28.49
C ARG A 480 9.84 -28.19 -27.71
N VAL A 481 8.64 -28.61 -28.09
CA VAL A 481 7.90 -29.71 -27.47
C VAL A 481 8.18 -31.04 -28.17
N SER A 482 8.33 -32.10 -27.37
CA SER A 482 8.53 -33.46 -27.87
C SER A 482 7.36 -33.92 -28.77
N LYS A 483 7.68 -34.74 -29.78
CA LYS A 483 6.66 -35.43 -30.59
C LYS A 483 5.86 -36.46 -29.79
N LYS A 484 6.35 -36.88 -28.61
CA LYS A 484 5.67 -37.84 -27.72
C LYS A 484 4.52 -37.20 -26.93
N THR A 485 4.57 -35.88 -26.70
CA THR A 485 3.51 -35.14 -26.03
C THR A 485 2.23 -35.17 -26.89
N PRO A 486 1.04 -35.41 -26.33
CA PRO A 486 -0.24 -35.36 -27.06
C PRO A 486 -0.49 -34.03 -27.76
N ALA A 487 -1.55 -33.95 -28.57
CA ALA A 487 -1.88 -32.73 -29.28
C ALA A 487 -2.01 -31.53 -28.33
N LEU A 488 -1.38 -30.40 -28.68
CA LEU A 488 -1.31 -29.26 -27.78
C LEU A 488 -2.67 -28.55 -27.71
N THR A 489 -3.20 -28.41 -26.49
CA THR A 489 -4.33 -27.53 -26.20
C THR A 489 -3.76 -26.24 -25.61
N ILE A 490 -3.92 -25.13 -26.32
CA ILE A 490 -3.28 -23.87 -25.97
C ILE A 490 -4.20 -23.01 -25.10
N TYR A 491 -3.68 -22.55 -23.97
CA TYR A 491 -4.32 -21.56 -23.10
C TYR A 491 -3.44 -20.30 -23.01
N LYS A 492 -4.06 -19.12 -23.08
CA LYS A 492 -3.42 -17.81 -22.87
C LYS A 492 -3.65 -17.38 -21.44
N VAL A 493 -2.57 -17.18 -20.69
CA VAL A 493 -2.64 -16.86 -19.26
C VAL A 493 -1.90 -15.56 -19.00
N PHE A 494 -2.63 -14.53 -18.60
CA PHE A 494 -2.04 -13.24 -18.26
C PHE A 494 -1.95 -13.10 -16.74
N ILE A 495 -0.74 -13.14 -16.20
CA ILE A 495 -0.51 -13.13 -14.75
C ILE A 495 0.11 -11.81 -14.34
N THR A 496 -0.52 -11.10 -13.41
CA THR A 496 0.08 -9.92 -12.79
C THR A 496 0.56 -10.19 -11.37
N LYS A 497 1.52 -9.40 -10.86
CA LYS A 497 1.79 -9.40 -9.41
C LYS A 497 0.63 -8.77 -8.64
N HIS A 498 0.18 -7.59 -9.09
CA HIS A 498 -0.94 -6.82 -8.57
C HIS A 498 -1.86 -6.42 -9.73
N TYR A 499 -3.16 -6.28 -9.49
CA TYR A 499 -4.15 -5.70 -10.42
C TYR A 499 -4.24 -6.38 -11.80
N ALA A 500 -4.94 -7.51 -11.90
CA ALA A 500 -5.29 -8.21 -13.14
C ALA A 500 -6.76 -8.04 -13.53
N TYR A 501 -7.64 -7.74 -12.58
CA TYR A 501 -9.06 -7.62 -12.88
C TYR A 501 -9.43 -6.53 -13.90
N PRO A 502 -8.69 -5.42 -14.04
CA PRO A 502 -8.96 -4.44 -15.11
C PRO A 502 -8.86 -5.01 -16.53
N VAL A 503 -8.16 -6.12 -16.76
CA VAL A 503 -7.97 -6.71 -18.11
C VAL A 503 -8.95 -7.85 -18.46
N LYS A 504 -9.88 -8.19 -17.56
CA LYS A 504 -10.83 -9.31 -17.73
C LYS A 504 -11.63 -9.29 -19.04
N ASN A 505 -12.02 -8.09 -19.50
CA ASN A 505 -12.88 -7.90 -20.67
C ASN A 505 -12.13 -7.89 -22.01
N LEU A 506 -10.83 -8.16 -22.02
CA LEU A 506 -10.05 -8.14 -23.28
C LEU A 506 -10.30 -9.38 -24.16
N SER A 507 -10.77 -10.49 -23.59
CA SER A 507 -11.13 -11.72 -24.32
C SER A 507 -12.12 -12.54 -23.50
N TYR A 508 -13.21 -12.97 -24.13
CA TYR A 508 -14.21 -13.86 -23.51
C TYR A 508 -14.00 -15.34 -23.88
N ASN A 509 -12.90 -15.67 -24.55
CA ASN A 509 -12.65 -17.02 -25.01
C ASN A 509 -12.38 -17.98 -23.85
N ASN A 510 -12.85 -19.22 -24.01
CA ASN A 510 -12.66 -20.27 -23.00
C ASN A 510 -11.18 -20.62 -22.76
N ASP A 511 -10.30 -20.31 -23.71
CA ASP A 511 -8.86 -20.55 -23.67
C ASP A 511 -8.03 -19.43 -23.01
N THR A 512 -8.65 -18.34 -22.57
CA THR A 512 -7.94 -17.16 -22.04
C THR A 512 -8.35 -16.87 -20.59
N ILE A 513 -7.39 -16.58 -19.73
CA ILE A 513 -7.61 -16.10 -18.36
C ILE A 513 -6.67 -14.96 -17.98
N TYR A 514 -7.13 -14.17 -17.00
CA TYR A 514 -6.36 -13.10 -16.36
C TYR A 514 -6.40 -13.34 -14.86
N CYS A 515 -5.25 -13.29 -14.21
CA CYS A 515 -5.21 -13.36 -12.75
C CYS A 515 -4.01 -12.62 -12.19
N ASN A 516 -4.13 -12.14 -10.95
CA ASN A 516 -2.99 -11.67 -10.19
C ASN A 516 -2.39 -12.84 -9.38
N TRP A 517 -1.28 -12.56 -8.70
CA TRP A 517 -0.59 -13.57 -7.90
C TRP A 517 -1.47 -14.15 -6.78
N ALA A 518 -2.26 -13.33 -6.10
CA ALA A 518 -3.15 -13.78 -5.02
C ALA A 518 -4.26 -14.70 -5.55
N GLN A 519 -4.89 -14.33 -6.68
CA GLN A 519 -5.89 -15.12 -7.38
C GLN A 519 -5.35 -16.48 -7.84
N LEU A 520 -4.14 -16.52 -8.39
CA LEU A 520 -3.50 -17.77 -8.78
C LEU A 520 -3.27 -18.70 -7.57
N ASN A 521 -2.76 -18.16 -6.46
CA ASN A 521 -2.55 -18.94 -5.23
C ASN A 521 -3.87 -19.45 -4.66
N TYR A 522 -4.91 -18.61 -4.65
CA TYR A 522 -6.22 -18.97 -4.14
C TYR A 522 -6.91 -20.04 -5.00
N ALA A 523 -6.81 -19.96 -6.33
CA ALA A 523 -7.33 -20.97 -7.23
C ALA A 523 -6.66 -22.32 -7.00
N ILE A 524 -5.32 -22.36 -6.91
CA ILE A 524 -4.56 -23.59 -6.66
C ILE A 524 -4.87 -24.17 -5.27
N HIS A 525 -4.94 -23.32 -4.24
CA HIS A 525 -5.31 -23.74 -2.89
C HIS A 525 -6.70 -24.38 -2.86
N SER A 526 -7.66 -23.76 -3.56
CA SER A 526 -9.03 -24.26 -3.69
C SER A 526 -9.11 -25.61 -4.41
N ILE A 527 -8.30 -25.81 -5.47
CA ILE A 527 -8.19 -27.09 -6.18
C ILE A 527 -7.65 -28.18 -5.25
N ASN A 528 -6.59 -27.89 -4.49
CA ASN A 528 -5.97 -28.87 -3.60
C ASN A 528 -6.85 -29.28 -2.41
N ASN A 529 -7.73 -28.40 -1.95
CA ASN A 529 -8.64 -28.68 -0.83
C ASN A 529 -9.94 -29.37 -1.26
N ALA A 530 -10.20 -29.49 -2.57
CA ALA A 530 -11.36 -30.22 -3.07
C ALA A 530 -11.19 -31.72 -2.78
N LYS A 531 -12.14 -32.32 -2.07
CA LYS A 531 -12.05 -33.69 -1.50
C LYS A 531 -12.00 -34.83 -2.54
N ASP A 532 -12.14 -34.56 -3.84
CA ASP A 532 -12.51 -35.56 -4.86
C ASP A 532 -11.55 -35.76 -6.04
N VAL A 533 -10.35 -35.17 -6.09
CA VAL A 533 -9.53 -35.24 -7.32
C VAL A 533 -8.27 -36.10 -7.18
N LYS A 534 -8.20 -37.16 -8.00
CA LYS A 534 -7.16 -38.20 -7.99
C LYS A 534 -5.89 -37.87 -8.79
N GLU A 535 -5.84 -36.72 -9.47
CA GLU A 535 -4.64 -36.16 -10.12
C GLU A 535 -5.02 -34.75 -10.61
N ASN A 536 -4.44 -33.70 -10.01
CA ASN A 536 -4.73 -32.33 -10.43
C ASN A 536 -4.06 -32.05 -11.77
N LYS A 537 -4.85 -31.70 -12.78
CA LYS A 537 -4.38 -31.27 -14.10
C LYS A 537 -4.20 -29.77 -14.14
N ILE A 538 -3.24 -29.28 -14.91
CA ILE A 538 -2.96 -27.84 -14.98
C ILE A 538 -4.18 -27.04 -15.51
N ASN A 539 -4.98 -27.61 -16.41
CA ASN A 539 -6.17 -26.94 -16.96
C ASN A 539 -7.27 -26.66 -15.92
N SER A 540 -7.30 -27.38 -14.79
CA SER A 540 -8.23 -27.09 -13.68
C SER A 540 -8.03 -25.69 -13.10
N ILE A 541 -6.85 -25.09 -13.28
CA ILE A 541 -6.60 -23.67 -12.93
C ILE A 541 -7.47 -22.73 -13.76
N ILE A 542 -7.63 -23.02 -15.07
CA ILE A 542 -8.44 -22.20 -15.98
C ILE A 542 -9.90 -22.22 -15.53
N GLU A 543 -10.43 -23.42 -15.28
CA GLU A 543 -11.79 -23.63 -14.83
C GLU A 543 -12.04 -22.92 -13.50
N LYS A 544 -11.11 -23.07 -12.55
CA LYS A 544 -11.25 -22.47 -11.23
C LYS A 544 -11.19 -20.94 -11.27
N ILE A 545 -10.25 -20.35 -12.01
CA ILE A 545 -10.17 -18.88 -12.11
C ILE A 545 -11.45 -18.32 -12.73
N LYS A 546 -12.02 -18.98 -13.74
CA LYS A 546 -13.28 -18.55 -14.36
C LYS A 546 -14.48 -18.71 -13.43
N GLU A 547 -14.55 -19.80 -12.69
CA GLU A 547 -15.55 -20.01 -11.65
C GLU A 547 -15.50 -18.85 -10.63
N LEU A 548 -14.31 -18.52 -10.15
CA LEU A 548 -14.12 -17.45 -9.16
C LEU A 548 -14.42 -16.06 -9.74
N GLU A 549 -14.05 -15.79 -10.99
CA GLU A 549 -14.40 -14.54 -11.67
C GLU A 549 -15.93 -14.34 -11.76
N VAL A 550 -16.69 -15.43 -11.94
CA VAL A 550 -18.15 -15.40 -11.95
C VAL A 550 -18.73 -15.21 -10.55
N ILE A 551 -18.14 -15.85 -9.54
CA ILE A 551 -18.56 -15.74 -8.12
C ILE A 551 -18.34 -14.31 -7.61
N TYR A 552 -17.15 -13.78 -7.83
CA TYR A 552 -16.75 -12.42 -7.42
C TYR A 552 -16.99 -11.41 -8.55
N LYS A 553 -18.10 -11.60 -9.29
CA LYS A 553 -18.55 -10.74 -10.40
C LYS A 553 -18.52 -9.27 -10.02
N ASN A 554 -18.45 -8.40 -11.04
CA ASN A 554 -18.41 -6.94 -10.91
C ASN A 554 -19.23 -6.46 -9.72
N GLU A 555 -18.53 -6.15 -8.63
CA GLU A 555 -19.13 -5.31 -7.62
C GLU A 555 -19.10 -3.91 -8.23
N GLU A 556 -20.28 -3.35 -8.48
CA GLU A 556 -20.39 -1.91 -8.61
C GLU A 556 -20.15 -1.37 -7.20
N HIS A 557 -18.96 -0.84 -6.92
CA HIS A 557 -18.61 -0.39 -5.57
C HIS A 557 -18.57 1.13 -5.42
N LEU A 558 -18.84 1.53 -4.18
CA LEU A 558 -19.02 2.84 -3.57
C LEU A 558 -18.99 4.03 -4.54
N LYS A 559 -20.19 4.55 -4.81
CA LYS A 559 -20.40 5.94 -5.22
C LYS A 559 -19.50 6.81 -4.35
N GLU A 560 -18.61 7.61 -4.96
CA GLU A 560 -18.33 8.93 -4.40
C GLU A 560 -19.72 9.56 -4.23
N PRO A 561 -20.29 9.62 -3.01
CA PRO A 561 -21.69 9.93 -2.86
C PRO A 561 -21.96 11.29 -3.48
N ASN A 562 -23.19 11.50 -3.94
CA ASN A 562 -23.60 12.85 -4.32
C ASN A 562 -23.31 13.77 -3.12
N SER A 563 -22.36 14.67 -3.29
CA SER A 563 -21.77 15.44 -2.20
C SER A 563 -21.48 16.84 -2.68
N THR A 564 -21.58 17.81 -1.79
CA THR A 564 -21.21 19.21 -2.05
C THR A 564 -20.22 19.63 -1.01
N TRP A 565 -19.09 20.15 -1.48
CA TRP A 565 -17.96 20.54 -0.68
C TRP A 565 -17.77 22.03 -0.81
N VAL A 566 -17.60 22.72 0.32
CA VAL A 566 -17.42 24.17 0.36
C VAL A 566 -16.18 24.48 1.16
N VAL A 567 -15.22 25.14 0.52
CA VAL A 567 -14.01 25.66 1.15
C VAL A 567 -13.96 27.16 0.88
N GLU A 568 -14.30 27.95 1.91
CA GLU A 568 -14.41 29.40 1.81
C GLU A 568 -15.36 29.82 0.66
N ASP A 569 -14.82 30.43 -0.41
CA ASP A 569 -15.55 30.89 -1.59
C ASP A 569 -15.54 29.89 -2.76
N LEU A 570 -14.97 28.69 -2.58
CA LEU A 570 -14.99 27.59 -3.55
C LEU A 570 -16.04 26.56 -3.18
N SER A 571 -16.92 26.24 -4.13
CA SER A 571 -17.86 25.13 -4.02
C SER A 571 -17.64 24.14 -5.15
N PHE A 572 -17.64 22.85 -4.83
CA PHE A 572 -17.71 21.81 -5.84
C PHE A 572 -18.68 20.70 -5.46
N THR A 573 -19.47 20.26 -6.44
CA THR A 573 -20.43 19.18 -6.26
C THR A 573 -20.00 17.96 -7.07
N ILE A 574 -20.05 16.79 -6.44
CA ILE A 574 -19.92 15.50 -7.11
C ILE A 574 -21.34 14.97 -7.36
N LYS A 575 -21.65 14.62 -8.61
CA LYS A 575 -22.93 14.02 -9.00
C LYS A 575 -22.71 12.80 -9.88
N HIS A 576 -23.66 11.88 -9.88
CA HIS A 576 -23.74 10.82 -10.88
C HIS A 576 -24.62 11.23 -12.06
N GLU A 577 -24.27 10.77 -13.26
CA GLU A 577 -25.18 10.75 -14.41
C GLU A 577 -26.45 9.99 -14.01
N THR A 578 -27.61 10.55 -14.36
CA THR A 578 -28.94 9.97 -14.12
C THR A 578 -29.30 8.93 -15.18
#